data_AF-A0A9W4SAI3-F1
#
_entry.id   AF-A0A9W4SAI3-F1
#
_cell.length_a   1.000
_cell.length_b   1.000
_cell.length_c   1.000
_cell.angle_alpha   90.00
_cell.angle_beta   90.00
_cell.angle_gamma   90.00
#
_symmetry.space_group_name_H-M   'P 1'
#
loop_
_entity.id
_entity.type
_entity.pdbx_description
1 polymer ?
#
loop_
_entity_poly.entity_id
_entity_poly.type
_entity_poly.pdbx_seq_one_letter_code
_entity_poly.pdbx_strand_id
1 'polypeptide(L)'
;MTGKKLMKKNILVEAARIRLNNRYIINLVTDHLWDHHLMDYLKNQFTTFADRINSINPYVTSHMNALSRIRQIPDRQNTNSVFQDQFFHGSSFEN
;
A
#
# COMPACT_ATOMS: atom_id res chain seq x y z
N MET A 1 0.41 -10.67 0.69
CA MET A 1 1.04 -10.50 2.03
C MET A 1 0.86 -11.80 2.82
N THR A 2 1.76 -12.15 3.75
CA THR A 2 1.55 -13.27 4.70
C THR A 2 1.74 -12.77 6.13
N GLY A 3 1.26 -13.52 7.14
CA GLY A 3 1.44 -13.16 8.55
C GLY A 3 2.91 -12.96 8.93
N LYS A 4 3.79 -13.90 8.54
CA LYS A 4 5.25 -13.79 8.74
C LYS A 4 5.85 -12.55 8.07
N LYS A 5 5.41 -12.22 6.84
CA LYS A 5 5.85 -11.01 6.13
C LYS A 5 5.36 -9.72 6.81
N LEU A 6 4.18 -9.75 7.42
CA LEU A 6 3.64 -8.62 8.18
C LEU A 6 4.44 -8.41 9.47
N MET A 7 4.71 -9.48 10.22
CA MET A 7 5.60 -9.42 11.39
C MET A 7 7.00 -8.91 11.01
N LYS A 8 7.56 -9.38 9.90
CA LYS A 8 8.85 -8.90 9.38
C LYS A 8 8.87 -7.39 9.17
N LYS A 9 7.76 -6.76 8.77
CA LYS A 9 7.70 -5.29 8.65
C LYS A 9 7.90 -4.61 9.99
N ASN A 10 7.31 -5.14 11.07
CA ASN A 10 7.52 -4.60 12.42
C ASN A 10 8.98 -4.77 12.84
N ILE A 11 9.60 -5.93 12.55
CA ILE A 11 11.03 -6.16 12.83
C ILE A 11 11.91 -5.19 12.02
N LEU A 12 11.55 -4.86 10.78
CA LEU A 12 12.28 -3.88 9.98
C LEU A 12 12.20 -2.47 10.58
N VAL A 13 11.04 -2.07 11.11
CA VAL A 13 10.88 -0.78 11.82
C VAL A 13 11.77 -0.74 13.07
N GLU A 14 11.76 -1.82 13.85
CA GLU A 14 12.60 -1.93 15.05
C GLU A 14 14.10 -1.97 14.73
N ALA A 15 14.48 -2.72 13.69
CA ALA A 15 15.85 -2.77 13.20
C ALA A 15 16.34 -1.38 12.76
N ALA A 16 15.49 -0.62 12.06
CA ALA A 16 15.80 0.77 11.69
C ALA A 16 15.95 1.67 12.93
N ARG A 17 15.09 1.51 13.95
CA ARG A 17 15.18 2.26 15.22
C ARG A 17 16.54 2.06 15.90
N ILE A 18 17.07 0.84 15.88
CA ILE A 18 18.38 0.51 16.47
C ILE A 18 19.55 0.59 15.48
N ARG A 19 19.32 1.12 14.27
CA ARG A 19 20.32 1.22 13.18
C ARG A 19 20.95 -0.12 12.77
N LEU A 20 20.25 -1.23 12.97
CA LEU A 20 20.63 -2.54 12.49
C LEU A 20 20.25 -2.68 11.01
N ASN A 21 21.21 -2.51 10.12
CA ASN A 21 20.99 -2.61 8.66
C ASN A 21 21.27 -4.00 8.08
N ASN A 22 21.71 -4.95 8.91
CA ASN A 22 22.10 -6.27 8.44
C ASN A 22 20.85 -7.14 8.13
N ARG A 23 20.56 -7.28 6.83
CA ARG A 23 19.42 -8.05 6.33
C ARG A 23 19.46 -9.53 6.73
N TYR A 24 20.66 -10.12 6.83
CA TYR A 24 20.81 -11.51 7.25
C TYR A 24 20.35 -11.70 8.70
N ILE A 25 20.80 -10.83 9.60
CA ILE A 25 20.38 -10.85 11.00
C ILE A 25 18.86 -10.62 11.13
N ILE A 26 18.31 -9.65 10.39
CA ILE A 26 16.87 -9.38 10.39
C ILE A 26 16.07 -10.60 9.94
N ASN A 27 16.52 -11.31 8.90
CA ASN A 27 15.87 -12.52 8.43
C ASN A 27 15.94 -13.63 9.49
N LEU A 28 17.13 -13.89 10.05
CA LEU A 28 17.31 -14.89 11.10
C LEU A 28 16.40 -14.63 12.32
N VAL A 29 16.36 -13.39 12.80
CA VAL A 29 15.49 -13.01 13.92
C VAL A 29 14.01 -13.18 13.56
N THR A 30 13.63 -12.80 12.33
CA THR A 30 12.25 -13.01 11.86
C THR A 30 11.87 -14.48 11.85
N ASP A 31 12.74 -15.34 11.32
CA ASP A 31 12.49 -16.78 11.26
C ASP A 31 12.45 -17.37 12.66
N HIS A 32 13.43 -17.06 13.50
CA HIS A 32 13.50 -17.56 14.86
C HIS A 32 12.29 -17.14 15.71
N LEU A 33 11.87 -15.88 15.64
CA LEU A 33 10.69 -15.40 16.36
C LEU A 33 9.41 -16.09 15.86
N TRP A 34 9.23 -16.15 14.54
CA TRP A 34 8.03 -16.76 13.95
C TRP A 34 7.92 -18.24 14.28
N ASP A 35 9.02 -18.98 14.20
CA ASP A 35 8.98 -20.43 14.34
C ASP A 35 8.98 -20.86 15.81
N HIS A 36 9.68 -20.14 16.69
CA HIS A 36 9.98 -20.63 18.05
C HIS A 36 9.43 -19.77 19.20
N HIS A 37 9.18 -18.46 18.99
CA HIS A 37 8.83 -17.55 20.09
C HIS A 37 7.41 -16.99 20.03
N LEU A 38 6.79 -16.95 18.84
CA LEU A 38 5.39 -16.54 18.74
C LEU A 38 4.47 -17.66 19.21
N MET A 39 3.57 -17.32 20.13
CA MET A 39 2.41 -18.14 20.45
C MET A 39 1.50 -18.26 19.21
N ASP A 40 0.83 -19.40 19.06
CA ASP A 40 -0.04 -19.66 17.90
C ASP A 40 -1.16 -18.63 17.74
N TYR A 41 -1.71 -18.13 18.85
CA TYR A 41 -2.67 -17.04 18.83
C TYR A 41 -2.12 -15.79 18.12
N LEU A 42 -0.88 -15.39 18.40
CA LEU A 42 -0.25 -14.23 17.75
C LEU A 42 0.00 -14.51 16.27
N LYS A 43 0.42 -15.74 15.91
CA LYS A 43 0.57 -16.13 14.50
C LYS A 43 -0.77 -16.02 13.75
N ASN A 44 -1.86 -16.44 14.39
CA ASN A 44 -3.21 -16.32 13.83
C ASN A 44 -3.66 -14.87 13.68
N GLN A 45 -3.35 -14.00 14.65
CA GLN A 45 -3.62 -12.57 14.52
C GLN A 45 -2.87 -11.95 13.33
N PHE A 46 -1.57 -12.20 13.21
CA PHE A 46 -0.78 -11.71 12.07
C PHE A 46 -1.29 -12.23 10.73
N THR A 47 -1.69 -13.50 10.68
CA THR A 47 -2.27 -14.13 9.49
C THR A 47 -3.60 -13.47 9.12
N THR A 48 -4.50 -13.30 10.09
CA THR A 48 -5.80 -12.63 9.90
C THR A 48 -5.62 -11.20 9.39
N PHE A 49 -4.66 -10.45 9.94
CA PHE A 49 -4.36 -9.10 9.46
C PHE A 49 -3.80 -9.11 8.04
N ALA A 50 -2.91 -10.05 7.72
CA ALA A 50 -2.39 -10.19 6.36
C ALA A 50 -3.51 -10.51 5.36
N ASP A 51 -4.47 -11.35 5.74
CA ASP A 51 -5.62 -11.71 4.89
C ASP A 51 -6.56 -10.52 4.67
N ARG A 52 -6.82 -9.72 5.71
CA ARG A 52 -7.58 -8.46 5.57
C ARG A 52 -6.87 -7.45 4.67
N ILE A 53 -5.54 -7.33 4.77
CA ILE A 53 -4.78 -6.47 3.86
C ILE A 53 -4.88 -7.00 2.43
N ASN A 54 -4.78 -8.32 2.24
CA ASN A 54 -4.91 -8.94 0.93
C ASN A 54 -6.29 -8.74 0.33
N SER A 55 -7.36 -8.75 1.13
CA SER A 55 -8.73 -8.51 0.64
C SER A 55 -8.98 -7.04 0.27
N ILE A 56 -8.30 -6.09 0.91
CA ILE A 56 -8.39 -4.65 0.60
C ILE A 56 -7.55 -4.28 -0.64
N ASN A 57 -6.41 -4.95 -0.84
CA ASN A 57 -5.45 -4.60 -1.91
C ASN A 57 -6.05 -4.45 -3.32
N PRO A 58 -6.98 -5.32 -3.78
CA PRO A 58 -7.63 -5.17 -5.08
C PRO A 58 -8.40 -3.85 -5.20
N TYR A 59 -9.09 -3.42 -4.14
CA TYR A 59 -9.86 -2.16 -4.14
C TYR A 59 -8.94 -0.95 -4.25
N VAL A 60 -7.86 -0.92 -3.46
CA VAL A 60 -6.86 0.16 -3.52
C VAL A 60 -6.20 0.22 -4.89
N THR A 61 -5.83 -0.95 -5.45
CA THR A 61 -5.21 -1.04 -6.77
C THR A 61 -6.15 -0.57 -7.87
N SER A 62 -7.43 -0.98 -7.82
CA SER A 62 -8.46 -0.54 -8.75
C SER A 62 -8.66 0.98 -8.69
N HIS A 63 -8.71 1.54 -7.48
CA HIS A 63 -8.86 2.99 -7.28
C HIS A 63 -7.66 3.78 -7.81
N MET A 64 -6.43 3.31 -7.56
CA MET A 64 -5.22 3.91 -8.13
C MET A 64 -5.17 3.82 -9.66
N ASN A 65 -5.65 2.71 -10.23
CA ASN A 65 -5.78 2.54 -11.68
C ASN A 65 -6.84 3.49 -12.27
N ALA A 66 -7.96 3.70 -11.58
CA ALA A 66 -8.98 4.68 -11.99
C ALA A 66 -8.40 6.10 -11.98
N LEU A 67 -7.70 6.48 -10.92
CA LEU A 67 -7.05 7.80 -10.81
C LEU A 67 -5.96 8.02 -11.86
N SER A 68 -5.14 7.01 -12.15
CA SER A 68 -4.13 7.11 -13.20
C SER A 68 -4.75 7.23 -14.60
N ARG A 69 -5.86 6.53 -14.88
CA ARG A 69 -6.62 6.71 -16.12
C ARG A 69 -7.20 8.12 -16.26
N ILE A 70 -7.76 8.69 -15.19
CA ILE A 70 -8.28 10.07 -15.19
C ILE A 70 -7.15 11.07 -15.49
N ARG A 71 -5.96 10.87 -14.92
CA ARG A 71 -4.78 11.72 -15.17
C ARG A 71 -4.18 11.55 -16.57
N GLN A 72 -4.47 10.46 -17.26
CA GLN A 72 -3.94 10.13 -18.58
C GLN A 72 -4.90 10.49 -19.73
N ILE A 73 -6.04 11.15 -19.46
CA ILE A 73 -6.90 11.67 -20.53
C ILE A 73 -6.14 12.84 -21.18
N PRO A 74 -5.53 12.68 -22.37
CA PRO A 74 -4.68 13.71 -22.97
C PRO A 74 -5.53 14.77 -23.69
N ASP A 75 -6.79 14.43 -23.97
CA ASP A 75 -7.67 15.18 -24.85
C ASP A 75 -8.73 15.92 -24.04
N ARG A 76 -9.01 17.16 -24.46
CA ARG A 76 -10.21 17.88 -24.04
C ARG A 76 -11.42 16.97 -24.26
N GLN A 77 -12.18 16.69 -23.21
CA GLN A 77 -13.44 15.97 -23.36
C GLN A 77 -14.39 16.86 -24.17
N ASN A 78 -15.05 16.31 -25.19
CA ASN A 78 -16.12 17.04 -25.87
C ASN A 78 -17.27 17.25 -24.87
N THR A 79 -17.41 18.46 -24.39
CA THR A 79 -18.48 18.85 -23.47
C THR A 79 -19.63 19.49 -24.22
N ASN A 80 -20.86 19.11 -23.87
CA ASN A 80 -22.06 19.63 -24.53
C ASN A 80 -22.54 20.96 -23.92
N SER A 81 -21.82 21.50 -22.93
CA SER A 81 -22.15 22.77 -22.30
C SER A 81 -20.91 23.48 -21.75
N VAL A 82 -21.01 24.82 -21.70
CA VAL A 82 -19.96 25.71 -21.17
C VAL A 82 -19.64 25.39 -19.70
N PHE A 83 -20.64 25.02 -18.90
CA PHE A 83 -20.45 24.64 -17.50
C PHE A 83 -19.56 23.38 -17.35
N GLN A 84 -19.78 22.38 -18.20
CA GLN A 84 -18.97 21.16 -18.20
C GLN A 84 -17.54 21.42 -18.69
N ASP A 85 -17.36 22.26 -19.71
CA ASP A 85 -16.02 22.63 -20.21
C ASP A 85 -15.18 23.27 -19.10
N GLN A 86 -15.76 24.23 -18.37
CA GLN A 86 -15.09 24.92 -17.27
C GLN A 86 -14.78 23.98 -16.10
N PHE A 87 -15.64 23.00 -15.81
CA PHE A 87 -15.45 22.06 -14.72
C PHE A 87 -14.33 21.03 -15.00
N PHE A 88 -14.25 20.51 -16.24
CA PHE A 88 -13.29 19.46 -16.60
C PHE A 88 -11.95 19.98 -17.12
N HIS A 89 -11.91 21.18 -17.69
CA HIS A 89 -10.70 21.74 -18.31
C HIS A 89 -10.14 22.97 -17.60
N GLY A 90 -10.92 23.58 -16.70
CA GLY A 90 -10.57 24.84 -16.04
C GLY A 90 -10.61 26.04 -17.01
N SER A 91 -10.64 27.25 -16.47
CA SER A 91 -10.36 28.47 -17.23
C SER A 91 -8.86 28.75 -17.18
N SER A 92 -8.20 28.98 -18.33
CA SER A 92 -6.84 29.52 -18.31
C SER A 92 -6.88 30.91 -17.66
N PHE A 93 -6.10 31.11 -16.60
CA PHE A 93 -5.80 32.45 -16.10
C PHE A 93 -4.64 32.98 -16.94
N GLU A 94 -4.93 33.50 -18.12
CA GLU A 94 -3.95 34.23 -18.93
C GLU A 94 -3.81 35.66 -18.38
N ASN A 95 -2.59 36.01 -17.96
CA ASN A 95 -2.11 37.39 -17.83
C ASN A 95 -0.98 37.57 -18.84
#